data_AF-A0A949XI39-F1
#
_entry.id   AF-A0A949XI39-F1
#
_cell.length_a   1.000
_cell.length_b   1.000
_cell.length_c   1.000
_cell.angle_alpha   90.00
_cell.angle_beta   90.00
_cell.angle_gamma   90.00
#
_symmetry.space_group_name_H-M   'P 1'
#
loop_
_entity.id
_entity.type
_entity.pdbx_description
1 polymer ?
#
loop_
_entity_poly.entity_id
_entity_poly.type
_entity_poly.pdbx_seq_one_letter_code
_entity_poly.pdbx_strand_id
1 'polypeptide(L)'
;MTYTAEEVRLALENLQMPPSVRGMIEYLATLLEQKPVGENAESCIREIYVPAGLHDETKKLVCGFAGALALKLYGAQKKYGYSDGWSSAEWMDECRAKLIEHLAKGDPRDVAAYCAFLWHHNESTAAAHPATVPDGWKLVPIVPTEEMVRAGGECWMMSSHNASGYWDSMLAAVPHPATVPNAKPIGSPLPPHMHTKAIGEYLKGKP
;
A
#
# COMPACT_ATOMS: atom_id res chain seq x y z
N MET A 1 23.98 -46.92 9.85
CA MET A 1 24.02 -47.88 8.72
C MET A 1 22.65 -47.89 8.09
N THR A 2 22.51 -47.34 6.90
CA THR A 2 21.24 -47.34 6.15
C THR A 2 21.30 -48.49 5.15
N TYR A 3 20.42 -49.48 5.32
CA TYR A 3 20.27 -50.56 4.36
C TYR A 3 19.47 -50.05 3.16
N THR A 4 19.93 -50.37 1.97
CA THR A 4 19.22 -50.04 0.73
C THR A 4 17.99 -50.93 0.57
N ALA A 5 16.97 -50.46 -0.17
CA ALA A 5 15.73 -51.21 -0.38
C ALA A 5 15.99 -52.60 -0.99
N GLU A 6 16.97 -52.73 -1.87
CA GLU A 6 17.37 -54.02 -2.46
C GLU A 6 18.03 -54.95 -1.44
N GLU A 7 18.84 -54.44 -0.50
CA GLU A 7 19.45 -55.27 0.55
C GLU A 7 18.38 -55.82 1.51
N VAL A 8 17.36 -55.02 1.83
CA VAL A 8 16.22 -55.45 2.65
C VAL A 8 15.36 -56.46 1.90
N ARG A 9 15.10 -56.23 0.60
CA ARG A 9 14.33 -57.13 -0.27
C ARG A 9 15.01 -58.50 -0.40
N LEU A 10 16.33 -58.52 -0.62
CA LEU A 10 17.12 -59.74 -0.75
C LEU A 10 17.22 -60.52 0.58
N ALA A 11 17.30 -59.81 1.71
CA ALA A 11 17.28 -60.43 3.04
C ALA A 11 15.92 -61.07 3.36
N LEU A 12 14.83 -60.45 2.91
CA LEU A 12 13.46 -60.95 3.10
C LEU A 12 13.12 -62.13 2.16
N GLU A 13 13.69 -62.16 0.95
CA GLU A 13 13.49 -63.26 -0.01
C GLU A 13 14.13 -64.58 0.46
N ASN A 14 15.24 -64.48 1.22
CA ASN A 14 15.94 -65.64 1.80
C ASN A 14 15.33 -66.18 3.10
N LEU A 15 14.47 -65.41 3.78
CA LEU A 15 13.64 -65.95 4.86
C LEU A 15 12.40 -66.59 4.23
N GLN A 16 12.32 -67.92 4.26
CA GLN A 16 11.20 -68.68 3.75
C GLN A 16 9.94 -68.45 4.62
N MET A 17 9.27 -67.32 4.39
CA MET A 17 8.18 -66.82 5.21
C MET A 17 6.81 -67.29 4.70
N PRO A 18 5.83 -67.50 5.60
CA PRO A 18 4.49 -67.92 5.21
C PRO A 18 3.80 -66.81 4.37
N PRO A 19 2.94 -67.20 3.41
CA PRO A 19 2.31 -66.27 2.47
C PRO A 19 1.55 -65.11 3.13
N SER A 20 1.00 -65.33 4.33
CA SER A 20 0.27 -64.31 5.10
C SER A 20 1.15 -63.15 5.60
N VAL A 21 2.43 -63.40 5.84
CA VAL A 21 3.39 -62.37 6.31
C VAL A 21 4.03 -61.66 5.11
N ARG A 22 4.21 -62.38 4.00
CA ARG A 22 4.72 -61.80 2.74
C ARG A 22 3.86 -60.64 2.25
N GLY A 23 2.53 -60.81 2.23
CA GLY A 23 1.62 -59.73 1.80
C GLY A 23 1.66 -58.48 2.68
N MET A 24 1.83 -58.63 4.00
CA MET A 24 1.98 -57.48 4.91
C MET A 24 3.30 -56.74 4.67
N ILE A 25 4.37 -57.46 4.37
CA ILE A 25 5.69 -56.85 4.14
C ILE A 25 5.78 -56.22 2.76
N GLU A 26 5.20 -56.82 1.72
CA GLU A 26 5.08 -56.18 0.40
C GLU A 26 4.25 -54.90 0.47
N TYR A 27 3.19 -54.88 1.30
CA TYR A 27 2.40 -53.68 1.60
C TYR A 27 3.20 -52.61 2.36
N LEU A 28 4.01 -53.01 3.35
CA LEU A 28 4.87 -52.07 4.09
C LEU A 28 6.06 -51.57 3.25
N ALA A 29 6.63 -52.40 2.38
CA ALA A 29 7.67 -52.01 1.44
C ALA A 29 7.12 -51.03 0.39
N THR A 30 5.93 -51.28 -0.14
CA THR A 30 5.24 -50.31 -1.00
C THR A 30 4.85 -49.02 -0.26
N LEU A 31 4.54 -49.07 1.04
CA LEU A 31 4.32 -47.87 1.85
C LEU A 31 5.62 -47.09 2.15
N LEU A 32 6.77 -47.75 2.22
CA LEU A 32 8.08 -47.12 2.37
C LEU A 32 8.62 -46.58 1.04
N GLU A 33 8.27 -47.21 -0.08
CA GLU A 33 8.53 -46.73 -1.44
C GLU A 33 7.54 -45.65 -1.92
N GLN A 34 6.42 -45.49 -1.22
CA GLN A 34 5.54 -44.33 -1.39
C GLN A 34 6.29 -43.08 -0.93
N LYS A 35 7.04 -42.50 -1.88
CA LYS A 35 7.57 -41.13 -1.85
C LYS A 35 6.47 -40.24 -1.25
N PRO A 36 6.77 -39.39 -0.25
CA PRO A 36 5.75 -38.58 0.40
C PRO A 36 4.94 -37.86 -0.67
N VAL A 37 3.63 -38.14 -0.70
CA VAL A 37 2.65 -37.35 -1.45
C VAL A 37 2.66 -35.97 -0.82
N GLY A 38 3.57 -35.13 -1.30
CA GLY A 38 3.86 -33.84 -0.70
C GLY A 38 5.02 -33.08 -1.33
N GLU A 39 5.64 -33.57 -2.42
CA GLU A 39 6.81 -32.89 -2.98
C GLU A 39 6.89 -33.10 -4.50
N ASN A 40 6.02 -32.40 -5.23
CA ASN A 40 6.21 -32.07 -6.65
C ASN A 40 5.52 -30.72 -6.90
N ALA A 41 6.01 -29.69 -6.21
CA ALA A 41 6.14 -28.39 -6.85
C ALA A 41 7.64 -28.25 -7.09
N GLU A 42 8.10 -28.46 -8.32
CA GLU A 42 9.38 -27.89 -8.75
C GLU A 42 9.21 -26.37 -8.69
N SER A 43 9.35 -25.84 -7.48
CA SER A 43 9.53 -24.44 -7.22
C SER A 43 10.92 -24.12 -7.72
N CYS A 44 11.02 -23.40 -8.83
CA CYS A 44 12.24 -22.71 -9.22
C CYS A 44 12.54 -21.64 -8.16
N ILE A 45 12.99 -22.06 -6.97
CA ILE A 45 13.47 -21.17 -5.92
C ILE A 45 14.75 -20.57 -6.47
N ARG A 46 14.68 -19.35 -7.00
CA ARG A 46 15.87 -18.51 -7.02
C ARG A 46 16.25 -18.31 -5.56
N GLU A 47 17.39 -18.87 -5.15
CA GLU A 47 17.93 -18.63 -3.81
C GLU A 47 18.04 -17.11 -3.61
N ILE A 48 17.43 -16.59 -2.56
CA ILE A 48 17.61 -15.18 -2.19
C ILE A 48 19.08 -15.04 -1.81
N TYR A 49 19.79 -14.15 -2.50
CA TYR A 49 21.17 -13.84 -2.12
C TYR A 49 21.16 -13.09 -0.79
N VAL A 50 21.53 -13.78 0.29
CA VAL A 50 21.70 -13.20 1.61
C VAL A 50 23.19 -13.14 1.93
N PRO A 51 23.78 -11.95 2.20
CA PRO A 51 25.21 -11.82 2.45
C PRO A 51 25.68 -12.70 3.62
N ALA A 52 26.83 -13.38 3.42
CA ALA A 52 27.37 -14.31 4.42
C ALA A 52 27.66 -13.63 5.78
N GLY A 53 28.10 -12.36 5.75
CA GLY A 53 28.37 -11.55 6.94
C GLY A 53 27.14 -11.02 7.68
N LEU A 54 25.92 -11.29 7.18
CA LEU A 54 24.70 -10.91 7.90
C LEU A 54 24.49 -11.83 9.11
N HIS A 55 23.98 -11.27 10.22
CA HIS A 55 23.68 -12.04 11.43
C HIS A 55 22.62 -13.12 11.16
N ASP A 56 22.80 -14.33 11.71
CA ASP A 56 21.97 -15.49 11.36
C ASP A 56 20.48 -15.31 11.69
N GLU A 57 20.15 -14.67 12.81
CA GLU A 57 18.75 -14.34 13.13
C GLU A 57 18.14 -13.35 12.13
N THR A 58 18.94 -12.42 11.60
CA THR A 58 18.48 -11.51 10.55
C THR A 58 18.29 -12.24 9.21
N LYS A 59 19.15 -13.22 8.89
CA LYS A 59 18.96 -14.10 7.73
C LYS A 59 17.62 -14.84 7.83
N LYS A 60 17.33 -15.44 8.99
CA LYS A 60 16.06 -16.13 9.26
C LYS A 60 14.85 -15.20 9.12
N LEU A 61 14.95 -13.99 9.67
CA LEU A 61 13.90 -12.97 9.55
C LEU A 61 13.61 -12.63 8.07
N VAL A 62 14.64 -12.32 7.28
CA VAL A 62 14.50 -11.95 5.86
C VAL A 62 13.89 -13.10 5.06
N CYS A 63 14.41 -14.31 5.21
CA CYS A 63 13.90 -15.49 4.50
C CYS A 63 12.45 -15.80 4.89
N GLY A 64 12.13 -15.76 6.19
CA GLY A 64 10.78 -15.98 6.68
C GLY A 64 9.79 -14.93 6.18
N PHE A 65 10.20 -13.66 6.18
CA PHE A 65 9.38 -12.56 5.67
C PHE A 65 9.13 -12.66 4.16
N ALA A 66 10.17 -12.96 3.38
CA ALA A 66 10.04 -13.17 1.93
C ALA A 66 9.07 -14.33 1.61
N GLY A 67 9.17 -15.44 2.34
CA GLY A 67 8.25 -16.57 2.20
C GLY A 67 6.81 -16.20 2.57
N ALA A 68 6.61 -15.48 3.68
CA ALA A 68 5.28 -15.02 4.11
C ALA A 68 4.64 -14.05 3.10
N LEU A 69 5.44 -13.16 2.51
CA LEU A 69 5.00 -12.25 1.45
C LEU A 69 4.61 -13.02 0.18
N ALA A 70 5.43 -13.97 -0.25
CA ALA A 70 5.15 -14.81 -1.43
C ALA A 70 3.84 -15.59 -1.26
N LEU A 71 3.60 -16.20 -0.10
CA LEU A 71 2.35 -16.92 0.19
C LEU A 71 1.13 -15.99 0.16
N LYS A 72 1.25 -14.76 0.67
CA LYS A 72 0.17 -13.77 0.65
C LYS A 72 -0.18 -13.37 -0.78
N LEU A 73 0.82 -13.07 -1.62
CA LEU A 73 0.62 -12.73 -3.03
C LEU A 73 0.02 -13.90 -3.82
N TYR A 74 0.50 -15.12 -3.57
CA TYR A 74 -0.07 -16.33 -4.17
C TYR A 74 -1.54 -16.54 -3.79
N GLY A 75 -1.90 -16.30 -2.52
CA GLY A 75 -3.28 -16.32 -2.06
C GLY A 75 -4.16 -15.29 -2.78
N ALA A 76 -3.65 -14.08 -2.99
CA ALA A 76 -4.35 -13.03 -3.73
C ALA A 76 -4.52 -13.40 -5.22
N GLN A 77 -3.48 -13.93 -5.86
CA GLN A 77 -3.56 -14.45 -7.23
C GLN A 77 -4.66 -15.51 -7.37
N LYS A 78 -4.71 -16.50 -6.47
CA LYS A 78 -5.76 -17.53 -6.49
C LYS A 78 -7.16 -16.96 -6.27
N LYS A 79 -7.30 -15.99 -5.36
CA LYS A 79 -8.60 -15.44 -4.98
C LYS A 79 -9.19 -14.51 -6.03
N TYR A 80 -8.35 -13.68 -6.65
CA TYR A 80 -8.81 -12.60 -7.53
C TYR A 80 -8.43 -12.82 -9.01
N GLY A 81 -7.67 -13.87 -9.32
CA GLY A 81 -7.20 -14.15 -10.68
C GLY A 81 -6.10 -13.18 -11.14
N TYR A 82 -5.38 -12.55 -10.22
CA TYR A 82 -4.30 -11.61 -10.57
C TYR A 82 -3.13 -12.33 -11.24
N SER A 83 -2.53 -11.68 -12.23
CA SER A 83 -1.29 -12.12 -12.89
C SER A 83 -0.15 -11.14 -12.59
N ASP A 84 0.19 -10.32 -13.57
CA ASP A 84 1.36 -9.49 -13.73
C ASP A 84 0.97 -8.01 -13.96
N GLY A 85 -0.29 -7.64 -13.76
CA GLY A 85 -0.76 -6.25 -13.90
C GLY A 85 0.01 -5.25 -13.03
N TRP A 86 0.61 -5.72 -11.93
CA TRP A 86 1.50 -4.92 -11.08
C TRP A 86 2.78 -4.44 -11.80
N SER A 87 3.19 -5.12 -12.87
CA SER A 87 4.38 -4.79 -13.68
C SER A 87 4.15 -3.63 -14.66
N SER A 88 2.91 -3.17 -14.83
CA SER A 88 2.63 -1.93 -15.56
C SER A 88 2.99 -0.71 -14.70
N ALA A 89 3.49 0.36 -15.32
CA ALA A 89 3.77 1.63 -14.64
C ALA A 89 2.53 2.54 -14.54
N GLU A 90 1.44 2.22 -15.24
CA GLU A 90 0.27 3.12 -15.36
C GLU A 90 -0.53 3.28 -14.08
N TRP A 91 -0.29 2.44 -13.07
CA TRP A 91 -1.08 2.39 -11.83
C TRP A 91 -0.31 2.87 -10.58
N MET A 92 0.86 3.50 -10.73
CA MET A 92 1.72 3.88 -9.58
C MET A 92 1.04 4.83 -8.58
N ASP A 93 0.17 5.73 -9.04
CA ASP A 93 -0.62 6.58 -8.15
C ASP A 93 -1.64 5.77 -7.33
N GLU A 94 -2.30 4.80 -7.96
CA GLU A 94 -3.19 3.87 -7.27
C GLU A 94 -2.40 2.99 -6.29
N CYS A 95 -1.20 2.54 -6.67
CA CYS A 95 -0.30 1.77 -5.81
C CYS A 95 0.04 2.55 -4.52
N ARG A 96 0.35 3.85 -4.63
CA ARG A 96 0.58 4.73 -3.46
C ARG A 96 -0.67 4.91 -2.62
N ALA A 97 -1.84 5.12 -3.24
CA ALA A 97 -3.09 5.24 -2.52
C ALA A 97 -3.40 3.96 -1.70
N LYS A 98 -3.19 2.79 -2.31
CA LYS A 98 -3.37 1.49 -1.64
C LYS A 98 -2.35 1.25 -0.53
N LEU A 99 -1.09 1.65 -0.72
CA LEU A 99 -0.08 1.60 0.33
C LEU A 99 -0.56 2.36 1.59
N ILE A 100 -1.09 3.58 1.43
CA ILE A 100 -1.60 4.39 2.55
C ILE A 100 -2.81 3.72 3.20
N GLU A 101 -3.73 3.16 2.41
CA GLU A 101 -4.90 2.43 2.91
C GLU A 101 -4.48 1.23 3.78
N HIS A 102 -3.49 0.45 3.35
CA HIS A 102 -3.00 -0.71 4.09
C HIS A 102 -2.13 -0.34 5.29
N LEU A 103 -1.42 0.79 5.23
CA LEU A 103 -0.73 1.35 6.39
C LEU A 103 -1.71 1.70 7.50
N ALA A 104 -2.86 2.32 7.17
CA ALA A 104 -3.91 2.62 8.12
C ALA A 104 -4.58 1.37 8.71
N LYS A 105 -4.68 0.28 7.94
CA LYS A 105 -5.18 -1.02 8.42
C LYS A 105 -4.20 -1.77 9.31
N GLY A 106 -2.90 -1.52 9.14
CA GLY A 106 -1.83 -2.11 9.96
C GLY A 106 -1.45 -3.56 9.59
N ASP A 107 -1.70 -4.05 8.37
CA ASP A 107 -1.13 -5.34 7.90
C ASP A 107 0.27 -5.11 7.28
N PRO A 108 1.37 -5.47 7.96
CA PRO A 108 2.72 -5.23 7.46
C PRO A 108 3.05 -6.02 6.19
N ARG A 109 2.37 -7.14 5.92
CA ARG A 109 2.59 -7.93 4.69
C ARG A 109 1.96 -7.26 3.48
N ASP A 110 0.78 -6.66 3.65
CA ASP A 110 0.16 -5.88 2.58
C ASP A 110 0.98 -4.62 2.28
N VAL A 111 1.41 -3.89 3.31
CA VAL A 111 2.29 -2.73 3.15
C VAL A 111 3.55 -3.11 2.36
N ALA A 112 4.21 -4.22 2.72
CA ALA A 112 5.40 -4.68 2.02
C ALA A 112 5.14 -5.12 0.57
N ALA A 113 3.97 -5.67 0.25
CA ALA A 113 3.60 -5.98 -1.13
C ALA A 113 3.60 -4.71 -2.00
N TYR A 114 2.93 -3.65 -1.55
CA TYR A 114 2.92 -2.37 -2.28
C TYR A 114 4.29 -1.70 -2.32
N CYS A 115 5.08 -1.80 -1.25
CA CYS A 115 6.48 -1.35 -1.28
C CYS A 115 7.32 -2.11 -2.32
N ALA A 116 7.12 -3.43 -2.45
CA ALA A 116 7.82 -4.24 -3.44
C ALA A 116 7.45 -3.85 -4.88
N PHE A 117 6.17 -3.55 -5.13
CA PHE A 117 5.73 -3.04 -6.44
C PHE A 117 6.34 -1.68 -6.76
N LEU A 118 6.33 -0.73 -5.82
CA LEU A 118 6.97 0.58 -6.02
C LEU A 118 8.48 0.46 -6.24
N TRP A 119 9.16 -0.37 -5.44
CA TRP A 119 10.59 -0.63 -5.60
C TRP A 119 10.94 -1.22 -6.98
N HIS A 120 10.12 -2.15 -7.49
CA HIS A 120 10.30 -2.72 -8.83
C HIS A 120 10.31 -1.64 -9.94
N HIS A 121 9.52 -0.57 -9.75
CA HIS A 121 9.41 0.54 -10.69
C HIS A 121 10.38 1.69 -10.42
N ASN A 122 11.25 1.58 -9.41
CA ASN A 122 12.08 2.69 -8.90
C ASN A 122 11.25 3.93 -8.49
N GLU A 123 10.03 3.69 -8.01
CA GLU A 123 9.09 4.73 -7.61
C GLU A 123 9.19 5.05 -6.11
N SER A 124 8.87 6.30 -5.75
CA SER A 124 8.84 6.73 -4.36
C SER A 124 7.57 6.25 -3.66
N THR A 125 7.69 5.91 -2.37
CA THR A 125 6.55 5.67 -1.48
C THR A 125 5.87 6.96 -1.01
N ALA A 126 6.54 8.11 -1.15
CA ALA A 126 5.91 9.39 -0.90
C ALA A 126 4.80 9.62 -1.92
N ALA A 127 3.67 10.17 -1.47
CA ALA A 127 2.66 10.68 -2.39
C ALA A 127 3.33 11.63 -3.40
N ALA A 128 2.89 11.58 -4.66
CA ALA A 128 3.22 12.62 -5.62
C ALA A 128 2.98 13.97 -4.93
N HIS A 129 4.00 14.83 -4.90
CA HIS A 129 4.02 16.07 -4.12
C HIS A 129 2.67 16.80 -4.21
N PRO A 130 2.15 17.38 -3.10
CA PRO A 130 1.05 18.33 -3.22
C PRO A 130 1.49 19.40 -4.22
N ALA A 131 0.65 19.67 -5.22
CA ALA A 131 0.95 20.51 -6.37
C ALA A 131 1.82 21.70 -5.97
N THR A 132 3.05 21.76 -6.50
CA THR A 132 3.90 22.93 -6.36
C THR A 132 3.16 24.11 -6.96
N VAL A 133 2.78 25.06 -6.12
CA VAL A 133 2.13 26.30 -6.54
C VAL A 133 3.15 27.05 -7.38
N PRO A 134 2.89 27.36 -8.66
CA PRO A 134 3.87 28.00 -9.52
C PRO A 134 4.27 29.38 -8.99
N ASP A 135 5.46 29.85 -9.36
CA ASP A 135 5.92 31.19 -8.98
C ASP A 135 4.90 32.26 -9.41
N GLY A 136 4.57 33.17 -8.51
CA GLY A 136 3.54 34.19 -8.70
C GLY A 136 2.11 33.74 -8.35
N TRP A 137 1.90 32.48 -7.98
CA TRP A 137 0.63 31.98 -7.48
C TRP A 137 0.65 31.81 -5.95
N LYS A 138 -0.50 32.04 -5.30
CA LYS A 138 -0.69 31.83 -3.86
C LYS A 138 -1.96 31.02 -3.63
N LEU A 139 -1.90 30.01 -2.77
CA LEU A 139 -3.10 29.27 -2.36
C LEU A 139 -3.95 30.14 -1.46
N VAL A 140 -5.20 30.35 -1.85
CA VAL A 140 -6.18 31.12 -1.08
C VAL A 140 -7.38 30.20 -0.80
N PRO A 141 -7.85 30.11 0.46
CA PRO A 141 -9.06 29.37 0.79
C PRO A 141 -10.24 29.80 -0.07
N ILE A 142 -11.02 28.84 -0.59
CA ILE A 142 -12.22 29.14 -1.39
C ILE A 142 -13.27 29.93 -0.60
N VAL A 143 -13.33 29.72 0.71
CA VAL A 143 -14.10 30.55 1.66
C VAL A 143 -13.10 31.34 2.51
N PRO A 144 -13.14 32.69 2.49
CA PRO A 144 -12.27 33.52 3.33
C PRO A 144 -12.39 33.16 4.81
N THR A 145 -11.26 33.15 5.53
CA THR A 145 -11.24 32.92 6.98
C THR A 145 -11.70 34.17 7.74
N GLU A 146 -12.05 34.03 9.02
CA GLU A 146 -12.45 35.16 9.87
C GLU A 146 -11.36 36.25 9.91
N GLU A 147 -10.10 35.82 9.96
CA GLU A 147 -8.94 36.72 9.98
C GLU A 147 -8.79 37.49 8.67
N MET A 148 -9.02 36.83 7.52
CA MET A 148 -9.03 37.50 6.22
C MET A 148 -10.15 38.54 6.14
N VAL A 149 -11.36 38.18 6.57
CA VAL A 149 -12.51 39.11 6.57
C VAL A 149 -12.27 40.30 7.50
N ARG A 150 -11.72 40.06 8.69
CA ARG A 150 -11.35 41.12 9.65
C ARG A 150 -10.29 42.06 9.07
N ALA A 151 -9.21 41.52 8.50
CA ALA A 151 -8.14 42.33 7.90
C ALA A 151 -8.65 43.21 6.76
N GLY A 152 -9.52 42.66 5.89
CA GLY A 152 -10.20 43.44 4.86
C GLY A 152 -11.09 44.53 5.46
N GLY A 153 -11.89 44.20 6.47
CA GLY A 153 -12.79 45.15 7.14
C GLY A 153 -12.07 46.31 7.83
N GLU A 154 -10.96 46.02 8.53
CA GLU A 154 -10.11 47.03 9.16
C GLU A 154 -9.47 47.96 8.12
N CYS A 155 -8.96 47.41 7.01
CA CYS A 155 -8.43 48.21 5.91
C CYS A 155 -9.51 49.12 5.27
N TRP A 156 -10.72 48.59 5.09
CA TRP A 156 -11.83 49.36 4.52
C TRP A 156 -12.21 50.56 5.39
N MET A 157 -12.21 50.38 6.71
CA MET A 157 -12.54 51.44 7.66
C MET A 157 -11.44 52.50 7.80
N MET A 158 -10.17 52.12 7.63
CA MET A 158 -9.02 52.99 7.96
C MET A 158 -8.40 53.68 6.74
N SER A 159 -8.51 53.11 5.53
CA SER A 159 -7.63 53.47 4.40
C SER A 159 -8.38 53.66 3.07
N SER A 160 -9.41 54.53 3.09
CA SER A 160 -10.03 55.11 1.88
C SER A 160 -10.58 54.11 0.86
N HIS A 161 -11.62 53.33 1.20
CA HIS A 161 -12.59 52.66 0.29
C HIS A 161 -12.04 52.08 -1.04
N ASN A 162 -10.79 51.64 -1.08
CA ASN A 162 -10.14 51.14 -2.29
C ASN A 162 -10.19 49.61 -2.28
N ALA A 163 -10.78 49.05 -3.33
CA ALA A 163 -10.88 47.61 -3.53
C ALA A 163 -9.50 46.92 -3.54
N SER A 164 -8.46 47.58 -4.04
CA SER A 164 -7.10 47.02 -4.06
C SER A 164 -6.53 46.86 -2.65
N GLY A 165 -6.65 47.88 -1.79
CA GLY A 165 -6.16 47.79 -0.40
C GLY A 165 -6.91 46.76 0.45
N TYR A 166 -8.22 46.63 0.20
CA TYR A 166 -9.04 45.57 0.79
C TYR A 166 -8.52 44.18 0.40
N TRP A 167 -8.30 43.96 -0.89
CA TRP A 167 -7.79 42.69 -1.43
C TRP A 167 -6.38 42.36 -0.91
N ASP A 168 -5.46 43.33 -0.90
CA ASP A 168 -4.08 43.13 -0.43
C ASP A 168 -4.04 42.76 1.06
N SER A 169 -4.92 43.39 1.86
CA SER A 169 -5.04 43.11 3.30
C SER A 169 -5.63 41.72 3.56
N MET A 170 -6.60 41.28 2.76
CA MET A 170 -7.10 39.90 2.80
C MET A 170 -6.02 38.89 2.39
N LEU A 171 -5.24 39.18 1.34
CA LEU A 171 -4.15 38.32 0.87
C LEU A 171 -3.02 38.18 1.90
N ALA A 172 -2.73 39.23 2.67
CA ALA A 172 -1.73 39.21 3.73
C ALA A 172 -2.14 38.27 4.89
N ALA A 173 -3.44 38.18 5.17
CA ALA A 173 -4.02 37.34 6.22
C ALA A 173 -4.31 35.89 5.78
N VAL A 174 -3.93 35.50 4.57
CA VAL A 174 -4.12 34.12 4.08
C VAL A 174 -3.30 33.13 4.92
N PRO A 175 -3.92 32.10 5.51
CA PRO A 175 -3.21 31.15 6.36
C PRO A 175 -2.20 30.33 5.55
N HIS A 176 -1.02 30.09 6.12
CA HIS A 176 -0.05 29.17 5.53
C HIS A 176 -0.47 27.72 5.77
N PRO A 177 -0.35 26.83 4.76
CA PRO A 177 -0.81 25.44 4.86
C PRO A 177 -0.08 24.62 5.93
N ALA A 178 1.11 25.05 6.37
CA ALA A 178 1.86 24.40 7.46
C ALA A 178 1.33 24.74 8.87
N THR A 179 0.41 25.70 9.01
CA THR A 179 0.06 26.32 10.31
C THR A 179 -1.41 26.21 10.72
N VAL A 180 -2.26 25.45 10.02
CA VAL A 180 -3.69 25.35 10.38
C VAL A 180 -4.08 23.98 10.95
N PRO A 181 -4.06 23.82 12.28
CA PRO A 181 -5.01 22.94 12.94
C PRO A 181 -6.38 23.66 12.95
N ASN A 182 -7.30 23.21 12.10
CA ASN A 182 -8.74 23.47 12.20
C ASN A 182 -9.21 24.94 12.03
N ALA A 183 -8.90 25.59 10.89
CA ALA A 183 -9.57 26.83 10.53
C ALA A 183 -11.06 26.57 10.24
N LYS A 184 -11.95 27.16 11.05
CA LYS A 184 -13.41 27.03 10.91
C LYS A 184 -13.88 27.92 9.76
N PRO A 185 -14.43 27.37 8.66
CA PRO A 185 -14.93 28.20 7.57
C PRO A 185 -16.19 28.96 8.01
N ILE A 186 -16.24 30.27 7.78
CA ILE A 186 -17.47 31.05 7.94
C ILE A 186 -18.29 30.88 6.66
N GLY A 187 -19.27 29.98 6.70
CA GLY A 187 -20.31 29.86 5.69
C GLY A 187 -20.33 28.52 4.95
N SER A 188 -21.53 28.10 4.57
CA SER A 188 -21.73 26.92 3.71
C SER A 188 -21.14 27.17 2.32
N PRO A 189 -20.51 26.17 1.68
CA PRO A 189 -20.04 26.28 0.30
C PRO A 189 -21.18 26.73 -0.61
N LEU A 190 -20.92 27.72 -1.46
CA LEU A 190 -21.88 28.11 -2.50
C LEU A 190 -22.09 26.92 -3.45
N PRO A 191 -23.34 26.59 -3.82
CA PRO A 191 -23.60 25.47 -4.71
C PRO A 191 -22.97 25.70 -6.09
N PRO A 192 -22.47 24.64 -6.76
CA PRO A 192 -21.53 24.75 -7.89
C PRO A 192 -22.12 25.27 -9.22
N HIS A 193 -23.31 25.89 -9.24
CA HIS A 193 -23.96 26.32 -10.48
C HIS A 193 -24.80 27.61 -10.38
N MET A 194 -24.42 28.59 -9.56
CA MET A 194 -25.09 29.89 -9.59
C MET A 194 -24.44 30.84 -10.61
N HIS A 195 -25.17 31.12 -11.71
CA HIS A 195 -24.85 32.18 -12.65
C HIS A 195 -24.84 33.55 -11.96
N THR A 196 -23.92 34.43 -12.40
CA THR A 196 -23.55 35.74 -11.82
C THR A 196 -24.71 36.69 -11.50
N LYS A 197 -25.89 36.51 -12.10
CA LYS A 197 -27.10 37.30 -11.78
C LYS A 197 -27.73 36.93 -10.42
N ALA A 198 -27.56 35.70 -9.94
CA ALA A 198 -28.18 35.21 -8.70
C ALA A 198 -27.46 35.65 -7.41
N ILE A 199 -26.19 36.07 -7.51
CA ILE A 199 -25.37 36.49 -6.36
C ILE A 199 -25.92 37.79 -5.75
N GLY A 200 -26.40 38.71 -6.60
CA GLY A 200 -26.96 39.99 -6.15
C GLY A 200 -28.32 39.90 -5.46
N GLU A 201 -29.11 38.85 -5.74
CA GLU A 201 -30.41 38.61 -5.10
C GLU A 201 -30.25 37.80 -3.79
N TYR A 202 -29.33 36.84 -3.75
CA TYR A 202 -29.04 36.05 -2.55
C TYR A 202 -28.54 36.91 -1.37
N LEU A 203 -27.84 38.01 -1.64
CA LEU A 203 -27.37 38.96 -0.62
C LEU A 203 -28.46 39.95 -0.15
N LYS A 204 -29.56 40.12 -0.90
CA LYS A 204 -30.67 41.02 -0.53
C LYS A 204 -31.75 40.34 0.32
N GLY A 205 -31.73 39.01 0.42
CA GLY A 205 -32.79 38.22 1.04
C GLY A 205 -32.42 37.52 2.37
N LYS A 206 -31.26 37.81 2.96
CA LYS A 206 -30.94 37.31 4.31
C LYS A 206 -31.39 38.36 5.35
N PRO A 207 -32.11 37.95 6.42
CA PRO A 207 -32.50 38.84 7.49
C PRO A 207 -31.29 39.44 8.22
#